data_AF-D4XAZ8-F1
#
_entry.id   AF-D4XAZ8-F1
#
_cell.length_a   1.000
_cell.length_b   1.000
_cell.length_c   1.000
_cell.angle_alpha   90.00
_cell.angle_beta   90.00
_cell.angle_gamma   90.00
#
_symmetry.space_group_name_H-M   'P 1'
#
loop_
_entity.id
_entity.type
_entity.pdbx_description
1 polymer ?
#
loop_
_entity_poly.entity_id
_entity_poly.type
_entity_poly.pdbx_seq_one_letter_code
_entity_poly.pdbx_strand_id
1 'polypeptide(L)'
;MNGLKRLLRADDALDVFGVHGVGGIVGALLTGVFNAQILGGPGLAEPGMIAHQLWVQLEGVLITIVWSGVVAWIAYKIANALCGLRVPEDQEREGLDVTSHGESAYHS
;
A
#
# COMPACT_ATOMS: atom_id res chain seq x y z
N MET A 1 -10.75 7.64 -8.22
CA MET A 1 -9.34 7.53 -7.80
C MET A 1 -8.52 6.88 -8.92
N ASN A 2 -8.61 7.39 -10.15
CA ASN A 2 -8.18 6.61 -11.34
C ASN A 2 -7.03 7.27 -12.11
N GLY A 3 -6.66 8.51 -11.75
CA GLY A 3 -5.62 9.27 -12.45
C GLY A 3 -4.22 8.67 -12.28
N LEU A 4 -3.80 8.44 -11.02
CA LEU A 4 -2.48 7.89 -10.71
C LEU A 4 -2.32 6.45 -11.23
N LYS A 5 -3.33 5.59 -11.02
CA LYS A 5 -3.33 4.21 -11.52
C LYS A 5 -3.21 4.14 -13.05
N ARG A 6 -3.97 4.98 -13.77
CA ARG A 6 -3.92 5.05 -15.23
C ARG A 6 -2.58 5.56 -15.73
N LEU A 7 -1.97 6.53 -15.03
CA LEU A 7 -0.64 7.05 -15.36
C LEU A 7 0.43 5.97 -15.19
N LEU A 8 0.38 5.22 -14.08
CA LEU A 8 1.36 4.18 -13.76
C LEU A 8 1.07 2.83 -14.46
N ARG A 9 -0.09 2.71 -15.11
CA ARG A 9 -0.61 1.44 -15.68
C ARG A 9 -0.56 0.30 -14.66
N ALA A 10 -0.83 0.63 -13.40
CA ALA A 10 -0.76 -0.31 -12.28
C ALA A 10 -2.10 -1.04 -12.11
N ASP A 11 -2.04 -2.37 -12.12
CA ASP A 11 -3.18 -3.26 -11.84
C ASP A 11 -3.26 -3.58 -10.34
N ASP A 12 -3.70 -2.59 -9.57
CA ASP A 12 -4.02 -2.72 -8.15
C ASP A 12 -5.53 -2.98 -8.02
N ALA A 13 -5.92 -4.25 -8.16
CA ALA A 13 -7.31 -4.67 -8.36
C ALA A 13 -8.31 -4.10 -7.34
N LEU A 14 -7.90 -3.90 -6.09
CA LEU A 14 -8.76 -3.44 -4.99
C LEU A 14 -8.36 -2.08 -4.42
N ASP A 15 -7.58 -1.26 -5.16
CA ASP A 15 -7.16 0.07 -4.68
C ASP A 15 -6.36 0.03 -3.36
N VAL A 16 -5.66 -1.07 -3.07
CA VAL A 16 -4.95 -1.24 -1.79
C VAL A 16 -3.88 -0.18 -1.62
N PHE A 17 -3.06 0.06 -2.65
CA PHE A 17 -2.03 1.10 -2.59
C PHE A 17 -2.64 2.51 -2.57
N GLY A 18 -3.68 2.73 -3.38
CA GLY A 18 -4.37 4.01 -3.46
C GLY A 18 -4.99 4.45 -2.13
N VAL A 19 -5.62 3.52 -1.40
CA VAL A 19 -6.27 3.82 -0.12
C VAL A 19 -5.26 3.75 1.03
N HIS A 20 -4.56 2.63 1.18
CA HIS A 20 -3.74 2.38 2.38
C HIS A 20 -2.34 2.97 2.23
N GLY A 21 -1.73 2.84 1.06
CA GLY A 21 -0.39 3.39 0.79
C GLY A 21 -0.38 4.92 0.83
N VAL A 22 -1.20 5.56 -0.03
CA VAL A 22 -1.29 7.02 -0.07
C VAL A 22 -1.90 7.57 1.22
N GLY A 23 -2.98 6.95 1.73
CA GLY A 23 -3.60 7.36 2.99
C GLY A 23 -2.64 7.28 4.18
N GLY A 24 -1.82 6.22 4.26
CA GLY A 24 -0.79 6.07 5.29
C GLY A 24 0.30 7.13 5.19
N ILE A 25 0.80 7.43 3.99
CA ILE A 25 1.81 8.48 3.77
C ILE A 25 1.27 9.85 4.21
N VAL A 26 0.08 10.21 3.73
CA VAL A 26 -0.55 11.49 4.08
C VAL A 26 -0.80 11.56 5.59
N GLY A 27 -1.34 10.49 6.19
CA GLY A 27 -1.58 10.41 7.62
C GLY A 27 -0.30 10.61 8.44
N ALA A 28 0.78 9.90 8.10
CA ALA A 28 2.06 9.98 8.80
C ALA A 28 2.66 11.39 8.73
N LEU A 29 2.61 12.05 7.57
CA LEU A 29 3.08 13.43 7.43
C LEU A 29 2.22 14.40 8.23
N LEU A 30 0.89 14.24 8.21
CA LEU A 30 -0.03 15.07 8.99
C LEU A 30 0.15 14.86 10.50
N THR A 31 0.56 13.67 10.95
CA THR A 31 0.99 13.47 12.35
C THR A 31 2.14 14.40 12.73
N GLY A 32 3.10 14.64 11.82
CA GLY A 32 4.20 15.57 12.07
C GLY A 32 3.74 17.00 12.34
N VAL A 33 2.59 17.40 11.79
CA VAL A 33 1.97 18.71 12.00
C VAL A 33 1.07 18.71 13.25
N PHE A 34 0.08 17.83 13.29
CA PHE A 34 -0.99 17.85 14.29
C PHE A 34 -0.59 17.28 15.65
N ASN A 35 0.61 16.73 15.79
CA ASN A 35 1.15 16.37 17.10
C ASN A 35 1.60 17.59 17.93
N ALA A 36 1.62 18.80 17.35
CA ALA A 36 1.99 20.01 18.06
C ALA A 36 0.94 20.48 19.08
N GLN A 37 1.39 20.85 20.28
CA GLN A 37 0.52 21.31 21.38
C GLN A 37 -0.26 22.57 21.02
N ILE A 38 0.32 23.48 20.23
CA ILE A 38 -0.36 24.67 19.72
C ILE A 38 -1.57 24.35 18.82
N LEU A 39 -1.63 23.14 18.25
CA LEU A 39 -2.74 22.65 17.44
C LEU A 39 -3.63 21.65 18.21
N GLY A 40 -3.45 21.52 19.53
CA GLY A 40 -4.18 20.57 20.37
C GLY A 40 -3.61 19.15 20.40
N GLY A 41 -2.42 18.95 19.81
CA GLY A 41 -1.71 17.67 19.83
C GLY A 41 -1.02 17.39 21.17
N PRO A 42 -0.71 16.12 21.49
CA PRO A 42 -0.18 15.76 22.81
C PRO A 42 1.34 15.93 22.95
N GLY A 43 2.09 16.06 21.84
CA GLY A 43 3.53 15.76 21.82
C GLY A 43 4.49 16.96 21.77
N LEU A 44 4.38 17.84 20.76
CA LEU A 44 5.42 18.85 20.51
C LEU A 44 5.14 20.16 21.28
N ALA A 45 6.03 20.50 22.21
CA ALA A 45 5.88 21.66 23.09
C ALA A 45 6.16 23.00 22.39
N GLU A 46 7.07 23.03 21.41
CA GLU A 46 7.45 24.26 20.72
C GLU A 46 7.05 24.23 19.23
N PRO A 47 6.42 25.29 18.69
CA PRO A 47 6.04 25.35 17.27
C PRO A 47 7.21 25.17 16.30
N GLY A 48 8.43 25.57 16.70
CA GLY A 48 9.66 25.38 15.92
C GLY A 48 10.01 23.91 15.66
N MET A 49 9.39 22.97 16.39
CA MET A 49 9.63 21.53 16.26
C MET A 49 8.80 20.87 15.16
N ILE A 50 7.79 21.54 14.57
CA ILE A 50 6.96 20.96 13.51
C ILE A 50 7.79 20.59 12.28
N ALA A 51 8.71 21.46 11.87
CA ALA A 51 9.58 21.19 10.72
C ALA A 51 10.48 19.96 10.96
N HIS A 52 11.03 19.85 12.16
CA HIS A 52 11.81 18.68 12.56
C HIS A 52 10.94 17.42 12.59
N GLN A 53 9.71 17.48 13.10
CA GLN A 53 8.84 16.31 13.11
C GLN A 53 8.37 15.89 11.72
N LEU A 54 8.06 16.84 10.85
CA LEU A 54 7.78 16.53 9.44
C LEU A 54 8.93 15.78 8.79
N TRP A 55 10.18 16.15 9.10
CA TRP A 55 11.37 15.43 8.64
C TRP A 55 11.44 14.01 9.18
N VAL A 56 11.25 13.82 10.50
CA VAL A 56 11.26 12.49 11.13
C VAL A 56 10.17 11.58 10.54
N GLN A 57 8.96 12.11 10.33
CA GLN A 57 7.86 11.35 9.74
C GLN A 57 8.13 11.01 8.27
N LEU A 58 8.72 11.94 7.51
CA LEU A 58 9.14 11.68 6.13
C LEU A 58 10.22 10.59 6.07
N GLU A 59 11.21 10.64 6.96
CA GLU A 59 12.25 9.61 7.06
C GLU A 59 11.62 8.23 7.34
N GLY A 60 10.70 8.13 8.29
CA GLY A 60 9.97 6.90 8.58
C GLY A 60 9.16 6.39 7.39
N VAL A 61 8.48 7.27 6.67
CA VAL A 61 7.76 6.93 5.43
C VAL A 61 8.71 6.37 4.37
N LEU A 62 9.86 7.01 4.14
CA LEU A 62 10.84 6.54 3.14
C LEU A 62 11.41 5.18 3.52
N ILE A 63 11.79 4.99 4.78
CA ILE A 63 12.31 3.71 5.29
C ILE A 63 11.26 2.62 5.10
N THR A 64 10.02 2.87 5.48
CA THR A 64 8.94 1.87 5.37
C THR A 64 8.60 1.54 3.92
N ILE A 65 8.59 2.51 3.01
CA ILE A 65 8.41 2.27 1.57
C ILE A 65 9.52 1.37 1.02
N VAL A 66 10.79 1.71 1.30
CA VAL A 66 11.94 0.93 0.82
C VAL A 66 11.92 -0.48 1.40
N TRP A 67 11.74 -0.60 2.72
CA TRP A 67 11.70 -1.89 3.40
C TRP A 67 10.57 -2.77 2.87
N SER A 68 9.33 -2.28 2.90
CA SER A 68 8.17 -3.07 2.46
C SER A 68 8.26 -3.42 0.97
N GLY A 69 8.70 -2.49 0.12
CA GLY A 69 8.85 -2.71 -1.31
C GLY A 69 9.92 -3.76 -1.64
N VAL A 70 11.11 -3.65 -1.04
CA VAL A 70 12.23 -4.58 -1.29
C VAL A 70 11.91 -5.96 -0.74
N VAL A 71 11.44 -6.04 0.51
CA VAL A 71 11.13 -7.32 1.16
C VAL A 71 9.99 -8.02 0.43
N ALA A 72 8.92 -7.31 0.08
CA ALA A 72 7.81 -7.89 -0.69
C ALA A 72 8.29 -8.37 -2.07
N TRP A 73 9.10 -7.58 -2.78
CA TRP A 73 9.63 -7.99 -4.09
C TRP A 73 10.45 -9.27 -4.01
N ILE A 74 11.36 -9.39 -3.03
CA ILE A 74 12.14 -10.61 -2.80
C ILE A 74 11.22 -11.78 -2.46
N ALA A 75 10.29 -11.59 -1.52
CA ALA A 75 9.36 -12.63 -1.09
C ALA A 75 8.50 -13.15 -2.26
N TYR A 76 7.97 -12.26 -3.10
CA TYR A 76 7.21 -12.65 -4.28
C TYR A 76 8.05 -13.37 -5.33
N LYS A 77 9.32 -13.00 -5.52
CA LYS A 77 10.22 -13.74 -6.42
C LYS A 77 10.48 -15.16 -5.93
N ILE A 78 10.70 -15.32 -4.62
CA ILE A 78 10.89 -16.64 -3.99
C ILE A 78 9.60 -17.46 -4.12
N ALA A 79 8.45 -16.91 -3.74
CA ALA A 79 7.17 -17.59 -3.85
C ALA A 79 6.89 -18.02 -5.29
N ASN A 80 7.11 -17.13 -6.28
CA ASN A 80 6.91 -17.47 -7.68
C ASN A 80 7.81 -18.60 -8.17
N ALA A 81 9.04 -18.72 -7.64
CA ALA A 81 9.95 -19.79 -7.99
C ALA A 81 9.56 -21.14 -7.34
N LEU A 82 8.89 -21.12 -6.18
CA LEU A 82 8.53 -22.32 -5.44
C LEU A 82 7.15 -22.87 -5.79
N CYS A 83 6.15 -22.00 -5.91
CA CYS A 83 4.75 -22.39 -6.12
C CYS A 83 4.09 -21.74 -7.35
N GLY A 84 4.70 -20.70 -7.93
CA GLY A 84 4.05 -19.85 -8.93
C GLY A 84 3.00 -18.92 -8.29
N LEU A 85 2.93 -17.67 -8.74
CA LEU A 85 2.03 -16.66 -8.16
C LEU A 85 0.77 -16.36 -8.98
N ARG A 86 0.79 -16.56 -10.30
CA ARG A 86 -0.33 -16.26 -11.19
C ARG A 86 -0.75 -17.52 -11.92
N VAL A 87 -2.05 -17.72 -12.03
CA VAL A 87 -2.64 -18.82 -12.82
C VAL A 87 -2.36 -18.62 -14.32
N PRO A 88 -2.39 -19.69 -15.12
CA PRO A 88 -2.37 -19.60 -16.58
C PRO A 88 -3.47 -18.68 -17.14
N GLU A 89 -3.22 -18.03 -18.29
CA GLU A 89 -4.14 -17.04 -18.88
C GLU A 89 -5.50 -17.64 -19.29
N ASP A 90 -5.52 -18.90 -19.73
CA ASP A 90 -6.75 -19.65 -20.01
C ASP A 90 -7.60 -19.85 -18.75
N GLN A 91 -6.95 -20.17 -17.63
CA GLN A 91 -7.64 -20.31 -16.33
C GLN A 91 -8.11 -18.97 -15.78
N GLU A 92 -7.32 -17.91 -15.96
CA GLU A 92 -7.72 -16.54 -15.59
C GLU A 92 -8.95 -16.08 -16.38
N ARG A 93 -9.05 -16.45 -17.66
CA ARG A 93 -10.20 -16.13 -18.54
C ARG A 93 -11.45 -16.93 -18.19
N GLU A 94 -11.31 -18.21 -17.84
CA GLU A 94 -12.43 -19.06 -17.43
C GLU A 94 -12.94 -18.70 -16.02
N GLY A 95 -12.04 -18.24 -15.14
CA GLY A 95 -12.33 -17.79 -13.78
C GLY A 95 -11.83 -18.76 -12.72
N LEU A 96 -11.36 -18.21 -11.58
CA LEU A 96 -10.79 -19.02 -10.50
C LEU A 96 -11.83 -19.87 -9.76
N ASP A 97 -13.09 -19.44 -9.72
CA ASP A 97 -14.19 -20.22 -9.11
C ASP A 97 -14.30 -21.60 -9.78
N VAL A 98 -14.25 -21.65 -11.12
CA VAL A 98 -14.33 -22.90 -11.88
C VAL A 98 -13.00 -23.64 -11.87
N THR A 99 -11.91 -22.94 -12.20
CA THR A 99 -10.61 -23.58 -12.48
C THR A 99 -9.86 -24.01 -11.22
N SER A 100 -10.05 -23.29 -10.11
CA SER A 100 -9.36 -23.56 -8.84
C SER A 100 -10.28 -24.17 -7.77
N HIS A 101 -11.59 -23.90 -7.83
CA HIS A 101 -12.55 -24.37 -6.83
C HIS A 101 -13.59 -25.36 -7.37
N GLY A 102 -13.75 -25.50 -8.69
CA GLY A 102 -14.71 -26.43 -9.29
C GLY A 102 -16.18 -26.02 -9.10
N GLU A 103 -16.42 -24.75 -8.78
CA GLU A 103 -17.72 -24.21 -8.40
C GLU A 103 -18.12 -23.04 -9.31
N SER A 104 -19.42 -22.75 -9.37
CA SER A 104 -19.93 -21.50 -9.94
C SER A 104 -20.52 -20.68 -8.82
N ALA A 105 -20.05 -19.44 -8.64
CA ALA A 105 -20.58 -18.54 -7.60
C ALA A 105 -22.09 -18.29 -7.74
N TYR A 106 -22.62 -18.41 -8.96
CA TYR A 106 -24.05 -18.23 -9.26
C TYR A 106 -24.59 -19.41 -10.06
N HIS A 107 -25.72 -19.96 -9.61
CA HIS A 107 -26.51 -20.94 -10.34
C HIS A 107 -27.86 -20.29 -10.71
N SER A 108 -28.25 -20.38 -11.97
CA SER A 108 -29.58 -19.99 -12.46
C SER A 108 -30.57 -21.12 -12.31
#